data_AF-A0A645INC2-F1
#
_entry.id   AF-A0A645INC2-F1
#
_cell.length_a   1.000
_cell.length_b   1.000
_cell.length_c   1.000
_cell.angle_alpha   90.00
_cell.angle_beta   90.00
_cell.angle_gamma   90.00
#
_symmetry.space_group_name_H-M   'P 1'
#
loop_
_entity.id
_entity.type
_entity.pdbx_description
1 polymer ?
#
loop_
_entity_poly.entity_id
_entity_poly.type
_entity_poly.pdbx_seq_one_letter_code
_entity_poly.pdbx_strand_id
1 'polypeptide(L)'
;MFIHIADTALYLLDDEVVSVQSHLVENEGELKRLWLMLETKSTTCFVSMNYEAGANQEVMEVQSPEGITRVLNLTDMTIVQKNGKQQVAFGDWEGTLRKRGFAPLIAAFVAGVKEKTNPVSTESSYLSHSLCEKILADNGFGFKPNE
;
A
#
# COMPACT_ATOMS: atom_id res chain seq x y z
N MET A 1 4.26 6.30 -8.33
CA MET A 1 4.40 4.95 -7.75
C MET A 1 4.02 4.89 -6.27
N PHE A 2 4.56 5.79 -5.42
CA PHE A 2 4.36 5.69 -3.97
C PHE A 2 2.89 5.66 -3.51
N ILE A 3 2.00 6.33 -4.25
CA ILE A 3 0.56 6.33 -3.96
C ILE A 3 -0.05 4.92 -3.82
N HIS A 4 0.42 3.92 -4.57
CA HIS A 4 -0.08 2.55 -4.44
C HIS A 4 0.25 1.95 -3.07
N ILE A 5 1.43 2.28 -2.55
CA ILE A 5 1.90 1.78 -1.26
C ILE A 5 1.19 2.52 -0.13
N ALA A 6 1.00 3.85 -0.27
CA ALA A 6 0.20 4.64 0.66
C ALA A 6 -1.27 4.19 0.72
N ASP A 7 -1.88 3.93 -0.43
CA ASP A 7 -3.26 3.46 -0.55
C ASP A 7 -3.44 2.07 0.09
N THR A 8 -2.53 1.13 -0.20
CA THR A 8 -2.56 -0.21 0.41
C THR A 8 -2.32 -0.14 1.91
N ALA A 9 -1.43 0.75 2.38
CA ALA A 9 -1.20 0.95 3.80
C ALA A 9 -2.46 1.46 4.52
N LEU A 10 -3.14 2.47 3.96
CA LEU A 10 -4.41 2.98 4.50
C LEU A 10 -5.51 1.92 4.46
N TYR A 11 -5.60 1.13 3.39
CA TYR A 11 -6.57 0.04 3.26
C TYR A 11 -6.40 -1.05 4.33
N LEU A 12 -5.16 -1.31 4.77
CA LEU A 12 -4.86 -2.32 5.79
C LEU A 12 -5.05 -1.83 7.24
N LEU A 13 -5.36 -0.55 7.44
CA LEU A 13 -5.61 0.02 8.76
C LEU A 13 -7.11 0.00 9.08
N ASP A 14 -7.48 -0.60 10.20
CA ASP A 14 -8.88 -0.71 10.64
C ASP A 14 -9.40 0.55 11.39
N ASP A 15 -8.50 1.45 11.79
CA ASP A 15 -8.79 2.63 12.60
C ASP A 15 -8.25 3.91 11.94
N GLU A 16 -8.77 5.07 12.37
CA GLU A 16 -8.29 6.38 11.92
C GLU A 16 -6.80 6.59 12.23
N VAL A 17 -6.08 7.17 11.26
CA VAL A 17 -4.68 7.56 11.41
C VAL A 17 -4.58 8.78 12.31
N VAL A 18 -3.87 8.64 13.44
CA VAL A 18 -3.67 9.71 14.43
C VAL A 18 -2.28 10.35 14.34
N SER A 19 -1.33 9.70 13.66
CA SER A 19 0.06 10.14 13.54
C SER A 19 0.60 9.80 12.16
N VAL A 20 1.30 10.75 11.55
CA VAL A 20 1.96 10.60 10.25
C VAL A 20 3.36 11.15 10.39
N GLN A 21 4.36 10.31 10.12
CA GLN A 21 5.76 10.71 10.04
C GLN A 21 6.33 10.19 8.73
N SER A 22 7.13 11.00 8.06
CA SER A 22 7.73 10.59 6.79
C SER A 22 9.08 11.23 6.59
N HIS A 23 9.87 10.62 5.73
CA HIS A 23 11.09 11.21 5.23
C HIS A 23 11.27 10.84 3.77
N LEU A 24 11.64 11.82 2.97
CA LEU A 24 11.89 11.69 1.56
C LEU A 24 13.33 12.12 1.26
N VAL A 25 14.01 11.34 0.42
CA VAL A 25 15.29 11.71 -0.19
C VAL A 25 15.07 11.84 -1.68
N GLU A 26 15.43 13.02 -2.19
CA GLU A 26 15.36 13.38 -3.59
C GLU A 26 16.69 13.99 -4.03
N ASN A 27 16.95 13.92 -5.34
CA ASN A 27 18.07 14.59 -5.98
C ASN A 27 17.64 15.05 -7.38
N GLU A 28 17.73 16.35 -7.66
CA GLU A 28 17.48 16.94 -8.99
C GLU A 28 16.10 16.60 -9.60
N GLY A 29 15.06 16.64 -8.79
CA GLY A 29 13.67 16.30 -9.11
C GLY A 29 13.37 14.80 -9.03
N GLU A 30 14.38 13.95 -8.79
CA GLU A 30 14.21 12.50 -8.77
C GLU A 30 14.09 11.95 -7.35
N LEU A 31 12.93 11.39 -7.03
CA LEU A 31 12.72 10.63 -5.80
C LEU A 31 13.65 9.41 -5.75
N LYS A 32 14.50 9.34 -4.72
CA LYS A 32 15.44 8.22 -4.51
C LYS A 32 14.89 7.19 -3.54
N ARG A 33 14.44 7.64 -2.37
CA ARG A 33 13.88 6.77 -1.34
C ARG A 33 12.95 7.53 -0.44
N LEU A 34 12.01 6.82 0.16
CA LEU A 34 11.04 7.38 1.08
C LEU A 34 10.66 6.32 2.11
N TRP A 35 10.43 6.76 3.34
CA TRP A 35 9.69 5.98 4.32
C TRP A 35 8.54 6.79 4.91
N LEU A 36 7.53 6.07 5.37
CA LEU A 36 6.32 6.58 5.99
C LEU A 36 6.00 5.70 7.19
N MET A 37 5.66 6.32 8.31
CA MET A 37 5.11 5.67 9.49
C MET A 37 3.75 6.27 9.79
N LEU A 38 2.74 5.40 9.85
CA LEU A 38 1.38 5.74 10.25
C LEU A 38 1.11 5.07 11.59
N GLU A 39 0.45 5.79 12.50
CA GLU A 39 -0.08 5.19 13.72
C GLU A 39 -1.58 5.42 13.78
N THR A 40 -2.31 4.39 14.18
CA THR A 40 -3.71 4.46 14.59
C THR A 40 -3.80 4.19 16.08
N LYS A 41 -5.02 4.12 16.61
CA LYS A 41 -5.24 3.71 18.01
C LYS A 41 -4.72 2.29 18.32
N SER A 42 -4.75 1.40 17.33
CA SER A 42 -4.49 -0.04 17.51
C SER A 42 -3.27 -0.55 16.76
N THR A 43 -2.82 0.16 15.73
CA THR A 43 -1.90 -0.38 14.72
C THR A 43 -0.80 0.63 14.40
N THR A 44 0.42 0.12 14.21
CA THR A 44 1.53 0.86 13.61
C THR A 44 1.80 0.28 12.22
N CYS A 45 1.78 1.12 11.21
CA CYS A 45 2.13 0.75 9.84
C CYS A 45 3.42 1.46 9.43
N PHE A 46 4.40 0.68 8.98
CA PHE A 46 5.64 1.21 8.43
C PHE A 46 5.74 0.83 6.95
N VAL A 47 6.06 1.82 6.13
CA VAL A 47 6.18 1.71 4.69
C VAL A 47 7.54 2.24 4.27
N SER A 48 8.17 1.59 3.30
CA SER A 48 9.38 2.08 2.67
C SER A 48 9.40 1.79 1.18
N MET A 49 10.03 2.67 0.42
CA MET A 49 10.29 2.52 -1.01
C MET A 49 11.70 3.02 -1.31
N ASN A 50 12.45 2.28 -2.11
CA ASN A 50 13.81 2.63 -2.51
C ASN A 50 14.01 2.39 -4.00
N TYR A 51 14.08 3.47 -4.79
CA TYR A 51 14.34 3.41 -6.24
C TYR A 51 15.80 3.11 -6.56
N GLU A 52 16.71 3.30 -5.62
CA GLU A 52 18.13 2.99 -5.78
C GLU A 52 18.44 1.52 -5.47
N ALA A 53 17.43 0.74 -5.06
CA ALA A 53 17.59 -0.68 -4.87
C ALA A 53 17.93 -1.37 -6.19
N GLY A 54 19.00 -2.18 -6.20
CA GLY A 54 19.40 -2.99 -7.36
C GLY A 54 18.48 -4.16 -7.67
N ALA A 55 17.26 -4.18 -7.13
CA ALA A 55 16.27 -5.24 -7.29
C ALA A 55 14.85 -4.65 -7.23
N ASN A 56 13.92 -5.25 -7.96
CA ASN A 56 12.50 -4.93 -7.87
C ASN A 56 11.79 -5.99 -7.04
N GLN A 57 11.36 -5.62 -5.84
CA GLN A 57 10.69 -6.50 -4.90
C GLN A 57 9.60 -5.73 -4.14
N GLU A 58 8.47 -6.40 -3.97
CA GLU A 58 7.34 -5.90 -3.18
C GLU A 58 7.06 -6.87 -2.03
N VAL A 59 6.95 -6.35 -0.81
CA VAL A 59 6.65 -7.15 0.38
C VAL A 59 5.58 -6.43 1.20
N MET A 60 4.55 -7.18 1.57
CA MET A 60 3.57 -6.75 2.57
C MET A 60 3.60 -7.75 3.71
N GLU A 61 3.58 -7.25 4.95
CA GLU A 61 3.53 -8.09 6.14
C GLU A 61 2.53 -7.52 7.14
N VAL A 62 1.65 -8.39 7.63
CA VAL A 62 0.72 -8.11 8.71
C VAL A 62 1.08 -9.00 9.89
N GLN A 63 1.22 -8.39 11.06
CA GLN A 63 1.54 -9.08 12.31
C GLN A 63 0.40 -8.86 13.31
N SER A 64 -0.01 -9.94 13.97
CA SER A 64 -1.13 -9.96 14.91
C SER A 64 -0.89 -11.03 15.98
N PRO A 65 -1.69 -11.05 17.07
CA PRO A 65 -1.66 -12.14 18.04
C PRO A 65 -1.86 -13.53 17.42
N GLU A 66 -2.58 -13.62 16.29
CA GLU A 66 -2.88 -14.85 15.57
C GLU A 66 -1.69 -15.36 14.74
N GLY A 67 -0.75 -14.48 14.40
CA GLY A 67 0.45 -14.82 13.64
C GLY A 67 0.90 -13.72 12.69
N ILE A 68 1.78 -14.11 11.76
CA ILE A 68 2.39 -13.24 10.77
C ILE A 68 2.01 -13.73 9.38
N THR A 69 1.40 -12.87 8.58
CA THR A 69 1.14 -13.13 7.15
C THR A 69 2.02 -12.21 6.31
N ARG A 70 2.82 -12.80 5.42
CA ARG A 70 3.67 -12.08 4.48
C ARG A 70 3.29 -12.43 3.05
N VAL A 71 3.11 -11.43 2.20
CA VAL A 71 2.95 -11.58 0.75
C VAL A 71 4.17 -11.00 0.06
N LEU A 72 4.83 -11.82 -0.75
CA LEU A 72 5.95 -11.42 -1.60
C LEU A 72 5.47 -11.32 -3.05
N ASN A 73 5.78 -10.19 -3.70
CA ASN A 73 5.50 -9.89 -5.11
C ASN A 73 4.03 -10.11 -5.54
N LEU A 74 3.10 -9.92 -4.61
CA LEU A 74 1.65 -10.16 -4.75
C LEU A 74 1.27 -11.63 -5.01
N THR A 75 2.22 -12.56 -4.98
CA THR A 75 1.99 -13.96 -5.40
C THR A 75 2.25 -14.98 -4.32
N ASP A 76 3.32 -14.78 -3.56
CA ASP A 76 3.82 -15.80 -2.64
C ASP A 76 3.43 -15.42 -1.23
N MET A 77 2.32 -15.98 -0.75
CA MET A 77 1.84 -15.74 0.60
C MET A 77 2.40 -16.80 1.55
N THR A 78 2.91 -16.35 2.68
CA THR A 78 3.38 -17.18 3.79
C THR A 78 2.65 -16.78 5.05
N ILE A 79 2.02 -17.74 5.71
CA ILE A 79 1.33 -17.56 6.99
C ILE A 79 2.12 -18.33 8.04
N VAL A 80 2.53 -17.65 9.11
CA VAL A 80 3.27 -18.21 10.25
C VAL A 80 2.42 -18.07 11.50
N GLN A 81 2.09 -19.18 12.12
CA GLN A 81 1.32 -19.27 13.36
C GLN A 81 2.06 -20.11 14.39
N LYS A 82 1.58 -20.13 15.63
CA LYS A 82 2.21 -20.89 16.73
C LYS A 82 2.39 -22.39 16.41
N ASN A 83 1.49 -22.97 15.63
CA ASN A 83 1.44 -24.39 15.30
C ASN A 83 2.10 -24.74 13.96
N GLY A 84 2.63 -23.76 13.21
CA GLY A 84 3.32 -24.07 11.97
C GLY A 84 3.41 -22.92 10.97
N LYS A 85 3.85 -23.27 9.77
CA LYS A 85 4.01 -22.36 8.64
C LYS A 85 3.28 -22.94 7.43
N GLN A 86 2.47 -22.11 6.77
CA GLN A 86 1.76 -22.44 5.55
C GLN A 86 2.24 -21.53 4.42
N GLN A 87 2.41 -22.11 3.23
CA GLN A 87 2.57 -21.36 1.99
C GLN A 87 1.28 -21.44 1.19
N VAL A 88 0.81 -20.29 0.72
CA VAL A 88 -0.34 -20.15 -0.16
C VAL A 88 0.19 -19.54 -1.45
N ALA A 89 0.03 -20.28 -2.54
CA ALA A 89 0.45 -19.87 -3.87
C ALA A 89 -0.69 -20.05 -4.85
N PHE A 90 -0.69 -19.24 -5.90
CA PHE A 90 -1.59 -19.41 -7.02
C PHE A 90 -1.31 -20.70 -7.79
N GLY A 91 -2.33 -21.23 -8.47
CA GLY A 91 -2.16 -22.42 -9.31
C GLY A 91 -1.25 -22.16 -10.52
N ASP A 92 -0.62 -23.22 -11.03
CA ASP A 92 0.33 -23.15 -12.15
C ASP A 92 -0.24 -22.44 -13.38
N TRP A 93 -1.52 -22.67 -13.67
CA TRP A 93 -2.23 -22.15 -14.85
C TRP A 93 -2.97 -20.83 -14.61
N GLU A 94 -2.81 -20.24 -13.43
CA GLU A 94 -3.48 -18.98 -13.11
C GLU A 94 -2.79 -17.81 -13.80
N GLY A 95 -3.56 -17.06 -14.60
CA GLY A 95 -3.04 -15.98 -15.43
C GLY A 95 -2.50 -14.80 -14.61
N THR A 96 -1.46 -14.15 -15.12
CA THR A 96 -0.78 -13.03 -14.46
C THR A 96 -1.73 -11.90 -14.03
N LEU A 97 -2.72 -11.57 -14.85
CA LEU A 97 -3.70 -10.53 -14.51
C LEU A 97 -4.55 -10.89 -13.29
N ARG A 98 -4.84 -12.17 -13.07
CA ARG A 98 -5.56 -12.63 -11.88
C ARG A 98 -4.64 -12.65 -10.67
N LYS A 99 -3.41 -13.17 -10.83
CA LYS A 99 -2.37 -13.16 -9.78
C LYS A 99 -2.08 -11.75 -9.24
N ARG A 100 -2.08 -10.74 -10.12
CA ARG A 100 -1.79 -9.34 -9.78
C ARG A 100 -3.05 -8.51 -9.46
N GLY A 101 -4.23 -9.13 -9.34
CA GLY A 101 -5.47 -8.44 -8.96
C GLY A 101 -6.17 -7.63 -10.06
N PHE A 102 -5.61 -7.52 -11.27
CA PHE A 102 -6.23 -6.78 -12.39
C PHE A 102 -7.54 -7.40 -12.85
N ALA A 103 -7.59 -8.72 -13.02
CA ALA A 103 -8.81 -9.41 -13.48
C ALA A 103 -10.00 -9.18 -12.53
N PRO A 104 -9.87 -9.39 -11.20
CA PRO A 104 -10.98 -9.07 -10.28
C PRO A 104 -11.29 -7.57 -10.21
N LEU A 105 -10.28 -6.68 -10.32
CA LEU A 105 -10.50 -5.23 -10.36
C LEU A 105 -11.38 -4.82 -11.56
N ILE A 106 -11.08 -5.33 -12.76
CA ILE A 106 -11.86 -5.06 -13.97
C ILE A 106 -13.30 -5.60 -13.80
N ALA A 107 -13.45 -6.81 -13.26
CA ALA A 107 -14.76 -7.39 -13.01
C ALA A 107 -15.59 -6.55 -12.02
N ALA A 108 -14.97 -6.07 -10.94
CA ALA A 108 -15.60 -5.20 -9.96
C ALA A 108 -16.03 -3.86 -10.59
N PHE A 109 -15.21 -3.28 -11.45
CA PHE A 109 -15.56 -2.06 -12.19
C PHE A 109 -16.78 -2.27 -13.10
N VAL A 110 -16.78 -3.31 -13.94
CA VAL A 110 -17.90 -3.60 -14.87
C VAL A 110 -19.19 -3.88 -14.09
N ALA A 111 -19.11 -4.62 -12.99
CA ALA A 111 -20.24 -4.85 -12.10
C ALA A 111 -20.74 -3.54 -11.47
N GLY A 112 -19.82 -2.69 -10.99
CA GLY A 112 -20.14 -1.38 -10.42
C GLY A 112 -20.86 -0.45 -11.40
N VAL A 113 -20.45 -0.45 -12.68
CA VAL A 113 -21.15 0.32 -13.73
C VAL A 113 -22.60 -0.17 -13.91
N LYS A 114 -22.80 -1.49 -13.92
CA LYS A 114 -24.14 -2.09 -14.09
C LYS A 114 -25.04 -1.79 -12.90
N GLU A 115 -24.53 -1.95 -11.69
CA GLU A 115 -25.28 -1.78 -10.43
C GLU A 115 -25.31 -0.32 -9.95
N LYS A 116 -24.62 0.59 -10.66
CA LYS A 116 -24.44 2.01 -10.30
C LYS A 116 -23.82 2.20 -8.90
N THR A 117 -22.88 1.33 -8.57
CA THR A 117 -22.15 1.35 -7.30
C THR A 117 -20.67 1.51 -7.59
N ASN A 118 -20.01 2.46 -6.93
CA ASN A 118 -18.57 2.63 -7.06
C ASN A 118 -17.84 1.58 -6.20
N PRO A 119 -17.00 0.68 -6.77
CA PRO A 119 -16.29 -0.33 -6.00
C PRO A 119 -15.20 0.23 -5.09
N VAL A 120 -14.79 1.49 -5.28
CA VAL A 120 -13.80 2.20 -4.45
C VAL A 120 -14.44 3.50 -3.99
N SER A 121 -14.45 3.79 -2.69
CA SER A 121 -15.10 5.02 -2.23
C SER A 121 -14.31 6.27 -2.65
N THR A 122 -15.02 7.37 -2.89
CA THR A 122 -14.38 8.66 -3.15
C THR A 122 -13.53 9.10 -1.95
N GLU A 123 -13.96 8.74 -0.74
CA GLU A 123 -13.25 9.02 0.50
C GLU A 123 -11.90 8.29 0.58
N SER A 124 -11.85 6.98 0.32
CA SER A 124 -10.57 6.25 0.33
C SER A 124 -9.61 6.78 -0.72
N SER A 125 -10.13 7.10 -1.90
CA SER A 125 -9.35 7.72 -2.97
C SER A 125 -8.78 9.09 -2.52
N TYR A 126 -9.61 9.92 -1.90
CA TYR A 126 -9.18 11.22 -1.38
C TYR A 126 -8.12 11.10 -0.29
N LEU A 127 -8.27 10.15 0.64
CA LEU A 127 -7.32 9.93 1.74
C LEU A 127 -5.92 9.56 1.22
N SER A 128 -5.83 8.66 0.24
CA SER A 128 -4.56 8.27 -0.38
C SER A 128 -3.85 9.44 -1.06
N HIS A 129 -4.60 10.30 -1.75
CA HIS A 129 -4.07 11.52 -2.38
C HIS A 129 -3.65 12.57 -1.34
N SER A 130 -4.49 12.81 -0.34
CA SER A 130 -4.23 13.79 0.73
C SER A 130 -3.02 13.40 1.57
N LEU A 131 -2.82 12.10 1.82
CA LEU A 131 -1.64 11.59 2.49
C LEU A 131 -0.37 11.85 1.66
N CYS A 132 -0.42 11.62 0.35
CA CYS A 132 0.71 11.94 -0.53
C CYS A 132 1.04 13.44 -0.52
N GLU A 133 0.02 14.31 -0.57
CA GLU A 133 0.21 15.76 -0.48
C GLU A 133 0.82 16.17 0.86
N LYS A 134 0.33 15.62 1.97
CA LYS A 134 0.89 15.84 3.30
C LYS A 134 2.36 15.42 3.39
N ILE A 135 2.71 14.24 2.85
CA ILE A 135 4.10 13.75 2.84
C ILE A 135 5.01 14.72 2.09
N LEU A 136 4.57 15.23 0.93
CA LEU A 136 5.32 16.24 0.19
C LEU A 136 5.50 17.50 1.06
N ALA A 137 4.42 18.04 1.62
CA ALA A 137 4.43 19.26 2.42
C ALA A 137 5.35 19.15 3.64
N ASP A 138 5.25 18.04 4.39
CA ASP A 138 6.07 17.77 5.58
C ASP A 138 7.57 17.62 5.23
N ASN A 139 7.90 17.28 3.99
CA ASN A 139 9.27 17.17 3.48
C ASN A 139 9.72 18.40 2.67
N GLY A 140 8.98 19.51 2.73
CA GLY A 140 9.35 20.77 2.10
C GLY A 140 9.04 20.86 0.59
N PHE A 141 8.24 19.94 0.07
CA PHE A 141 7.77 19.92 -1.32
C PHE A 141 6.29 20.32 -1.38
N GLY A 142 5.89 21.19 -2.30
CA GLY A 142 4.49 21.60 -2.45
C GLY A 142 4.33 23.09 -2.72
N PHE A 143 3.09 23.50 -2.95
CA PHE A 143 2.77 24.89 -3.27
C PHE A 143 3.09 25.79 -2.07
N LYS A 144 4.10 26.64 -2.18
CA LYS A 144 4.30 27.77 -1.26
C LYS A 144 3.26 28.82 -1.65
N PRO A 145 2.28 29.17 -0.79
CA PRO A 145 1.24 30.11 -1.18
C PRO A 145 1.72 31.56 -1.42
N ASN A 146 3.03 31.86 -1.34
CA ASN A 146 3.58 33.22 -1.45
C ASN A 146 5.04 33.26 -1.98
N GLU A 147 5.32 32.63 -3.12
CA GLU A 147 6.46 32.99 -3.98
C GLU A 147 5.96 33.43 -5.36
#